data_AF-A0A831NVR0-F1
#
_entry.id   AF-A0A831NVR0-F1
#
_cell.length_a   1.000
_cell.length_b   1.000
_cell.length_c   1.000
_cell.angle_alpha   90.00
_cell.angle_beta   90.00
_cell.angle_gamma   90.00
#
_symmetry.space_group_name_H-M   'P 1'
#
loop_
_entity.id
_entity.type
_entity.pdbx_description
1 polymer ?
#
loop_
_entity_poly.entity_id
_entity_poly.type
_entity_poly.pdbx_seq_one_letter_code
_entity_poly.pdbx_strand_id
1 'polypeptide(L)'
;MLSAIVFLVGIGCLVGSYKILSLVKGGLLFKSWQIFLSAFIVLIISQAANLINDLEIFILPSFVVPALLLLAIGLFMLGVFETKKTLE
;
A
#
# COMPACT_ATOMS: atom_id res chain seq x y z
N MET A 1 -5.96 -2.76 17.98
CA MET A 1 -4.90 -3.79 17.90
C MET A 1 -4.64 -4.29 16.48
N LEU A 2 -5.66 -4.73 15.72
CA LEU A 2 -5.47 -5.21 14.34
C LEU A 2 -4.81 -4.15 13.44
N SER A 3 -5.26 -2.89 13.48
CA SER A 3 -4.68 -1.80 12.69
C SER A 3 -3.19 -1.58 12.96
N ALA A 4 -2.75 -1.74 14.21
CA ALA A 4 -1.34 -1.62 14.59
C ALA A 4 -0.49 -2.76 14.02
N ILE A 5 -1.01 -3.99 14.05
CA ILE A 5 -0.35 -5.16 13.44
C ILE A 5 -0.24 -4.97 11.93
N VAL A 6 -1.34 -4.58 11.26
CA VAL A 6 -1.36 -4.33 9.82
C VAL A 6 -0.42 -3.19 9.45
N PHE A 7 -0.32 -2.14 10.27
CA PHE A 7 0.63 -1.04 10.07
C PHE A 7 2.08 -1.54 10.10
N LEU A 8 2.47 -2.31 11.12
CA LEU A 8 3.83 -2.84 11.26
C LEU A 8 4.19 -3.82 10.13
N VAL A 9 3.29 -4.74 9.80
CA VAL A 9 3.47 -5.67 8.67
C VAL A 9 3.54 -4.90 7.35
N GLY A 10 2.68 -3.89 7.19
CA GLY A 10 2.66 -2.99 6.04
C GLY A 10 3.99 -2.30 5.81
N ILE A 11 4.64 -1.79 6.87
CA ILE A 11 6.01 -1.22 6.78
C ILE A 11 7.00 -2.27 6.27
N GLY A 12 6.95 -3.50 6.78
CA GLY A 12 7.77 -4.60 6.29
C GLY A 12 7.57 -4.86 4.79
N CYS A 13 6.31 -4.90 4.35
CA CYS A 13 5.97 -5.05 2.94
C CYS A 13 6.41 -3.86 2.09
N LEU A 14 6.32 -2.63 2.59
CA LEU A 14 6.79 -1.44 1.89
C LEU A 14 8.31 -1.50 1.68
N VAL A 15 9.07 -1.83 2.72
CA VAL A 15 10.53 -1.99 2.63
C VAL A 15 10.88 -3.12 1.66
N GLY A 16 10.16 -4.24 1.73
CA GLY A 16 10.32 -5.36 0.79
C GLY A 16 10.06 -4.94 -0.65
N SER A 17 8.93 -4.28 -0.91
CA SER A 17 8.55 -3.77 -2.22
C SER A 17 9.56 -2.76 -2.76
N TYR A 18 10.12 -1.91 -1.90
CA TYR A 18 11.16 -0.95 -2.29
C TYR A 18 12.45 -1.65 -2.70
N LYS A 19 12.87 -2.69 -1.96
CA LYS A 19 14.03 -3.52 -2.34
C LYS A 19 13.79 -4.25 -3.66
N ILE A 20 12.60 -4.79 -3.88
CA ILE A 20 12.31 -5.46 -5.16
C ILE A 20 12.33 -4.45 -6.30
N LEU A 21 11.73 -3.27 -6.09
CA LEU A 21 11.73 -2.19 -7.07
C LEU A 21 13.15 -1.76 -7.48
N SER A 22 14.10 -1.72 -6.54
CA SER A 22 15.50 -1.41 -6.85
C SER A 22 16.19 -2.52 -7.65
N LEU A 23 15.84 -3.78 -7.41
CA LEU A 23 16.35 -4.93 -8.16
C LEU A 23 15.80 -4.98 -9.59
N VAL A 24 14.52 -4.65 -9.79
CA VAL A 24 13.88 -4.64 -11.11
C VAL A 24 14.01 -3.29 -11.83
N LYS A 25 14.85 -2.38 -11.32
CA LYS A 25 14.98 -1.01 -11.84
C LYS A 25 15.44 -1.02 -13.30
N GLY A 26 14.66 -0.39 -14.17
CA GLY A 26 14.91 -0.36 -15.62
C GLY A 26 14.51 -1.64 -16.36
N GLY A 27 13.99 -2.66 -15.65
CA GLY A 27 13.44 -3.87 -16.25
C GLY A 27 11.95 -3.77 -16.56
N LEU A 28 11.44 -4.80 -17.22
CA LEU A 28 10.04 -4.88 -17.65
C LEU A 28 9.04 -4.82 -16.48
N LEU A 29 9.41 -5.37 -15.31
CA LEU A 29 8.56 -5.41 -14.12
C LEU A 29 8.58 -4.12 -13.29
N PHE A 30 9.43 -3.14 -13.64
CA PHE A 30 9.63 -1.93 -12.84
C PHE A 30 8.32 -1.18 -12.56
N LYS A 31 7.51 -0.96 -13.61
CA LYS A 31 6.25 -0.21 -13.51
C LYS A 31 5.24 -0.90 -12.59
N SER A 32 5.12 -2.22 -12.67
CA SER A 32 4.21 -2.98 -11.80
C SER A 32 4.64 -2.88 -10.33
N TRP A 33 5.94 -3.01 -10.05
CA TRP A 33 6.46 -2.85 -8.68
C TRP A 33 6.35 -1.41 -8.15
N GLN A 34 6.36 -0.39 -9.00
CA GLN A 34 6.03 0.98 -8.58
C GLN A 34 4.58 1.09 -8.09
N ILE A 35 3.65 0.42 -8.78
CA ILE A 35 2.23 0.40 -8.39
C ILE A 35 2.04 -0.37 -7.08
N PHE A 36 2.73 -1.49 -6.88
CA PHE A 36 2.70 -2.18 -5.59
C PHE A 36 3.27 -1.34 -4.46
N LEU A 37 4.38 -0.63 -4.70
CA LEU A 37 4.96 0.28 -3.71
C LEU A 37 3.95 1.36 -3.32
N SER A 38 3.27 1.99 -4.28
CA SER A 38 2.26 3.01 -3.99
C SER A 38 1.05 2.42 -3.25
N ALA A 39 0.62 1.20 -3.57
CA ALA A 39 -0.43 0.50 -2.83
C ALA A 39 -0.07 0.31 -1.35
N PHE A 40 1.15 -0.12 -1.05
CA PHE A 40 1.63 -0.27 0.33
C PHE A 40 1.73 1.07 1.06
N ILE A 41 2.14 2.15 0.38
CA ILE A 41 2.14 3.50 0.96
C ILE A 41 0.72 3.90 1.38
N VAL A 42 -0.26 3.75 0.47
CA VAL A 42 -1.66 4.10 0.76
C VAL A 42 -2.22 3.26 1.90
N LEU A 43 -1.90 1.97 1.94
CA LEU A 43 -2.29 1.07 3.04
C LEU A 43 -1.72 1.55 4.38
N ILE A 44 -0.43 1.89 4.44
CA ILE A 44 0.21 2.41 5.65
C ILE A 44 -0.43 3.71 6.11
N ILE A 45 -0.68 4.65 5.19
CA ILE A 45 -1.36 5.91 5.50
C ILE A 45 -2.77 5.64 6.05
N SER A 46 -3.51 4.71 5.46
CA SER A 46 -4.83 4.29 5.96
C SER A 46 -4.77 3.75 7.38
N GLN A 47 -3.80 2.87 7.69
CA GLN A 47 -3.67 2.34 9.04
C GLN A 47 -3.18 3.41 10.04
N ALA A 48 -2.27 4.30 9.63
CA ALA A 48 -1.85 5.43 10.46
C ALA A 48 -3.02 6.36 10.79
N ALA A 49 -3.85 6.69 9.79
CA ALA A 49 -5.06 7.48 9.98
C ALA A 49 -6.03 6.81 10.96
N ASN A 50 -6.22 5.49 10.84
CA ASN A 50 -7.05 4.74 11.76
C ASN A 50 -6.49 4.78 13.21
N LEU A 51 -5.17 4.59 13.38
CA LEU A 51 -4.52 4.68 14.69
C LEU A 51 -4.60 6.07 15.31
N ILE A 52 -4.44 7.13 14.51
CA ILE A 52 -4.58 8.53 14.98
C ILE A 52 -6.01 8.79 15.46
N ASN A 53 -7.01 8.23 14.77
CA ASN A 53 -8.40 8.32 15.16
C ASN A 53 -8.70 7.53 16.45
N ASP A 54 -8.20 6.29 16.54
CA ASP A 54 -8.33 5.43 17.72
C ASP A 54 -7.68 6.04 18.97
N LEU A 55 -6.61 6.81 18.81
CA LEU A 55 -5.92 7.51 19.89
C LEU A 55 -6.55 8.88 20.24
N GLU A 56 -7.67 9.23 19.59
CA GLU A 56 -8.38 10.50 19.74
C GLU A 56 -7.51 11.75 19.50
N ILE A 57 -6.37 11.59 18.81
CA ILE A 57 -5.44 12.69 18.48
C ILE A 57 -6.09 13.61 17.44
N PHE A 58 -6.85 13.05 16.50
CA PHE A 58 -7.57 13.80 15.48
C PHE A 58 -8.83 13.04 15.01
N ILE A 59 -9.96 13.74 14.92
CA ILE A 59 -11.22 13.17 14.46
C ILE A 59 -11.28 13.23 12.94
N LEU A 60 -11.18 12.08 12.30
CA LEU A 60 -11.32 11.95 10.86
C LEU A 60 -12.78 11.68 10.48
N PRO A 61 -13.27 12.17 9.33
CA PRO A 61 -14.53 11.73 8.77
C PRO A 61 -14.55 10.22 8.54
N SER A 62 -15.68 9.58 8.81
CA SER A 62 -15.84 8.11 8.77
C SER A 62 -15.56 7.46 7.41
N PHE A 63 -15.57 8.24 6.33
CA PHE A 63 -15.29 7.76 4.97
C PHE A 63 -13.80 7.72 4.61
N VAL A 64 -12.92 8.38 5.36
CA VAL A 64 -11.50 8.54 4.97
C VAL A 64 -10.75 7.20 4.96
N VAL A 65 -10.83 6.44 6.05
CA VAL A 65 -10.14 5.15 6.15
C VAL A 65 -10.67 4.14 5.11
N PRO A 66 -11.99 3.94 4.95
CA PRO A 66 -12.54 3.09 3.89
C PRO A 66 -12.14 3.50 2.46
N ALA A 67 -12.13 4.80 2.16
CA ALA A 67 -11.74 5.29 0.84
C ALA A 67 -10.26 4.99 0.52
N LEU A 68 -9.37 5.17 1.49
CA LEU A 68 -7.95 4.83 1.35
C LEU A 68 -7.75 3.32 1.18
N LEU A 69 -8.51 2.48 1.88
CA LEU A 69 -8.46 1.03 1.70
C LEU A 69 -8.91 0.61 0.31
N LEU A 70 -10.03 1.15 -0.18
CA LEU A 70 -10.50 0.91 -1.54
C LEU A 70 -9.46 1.31 -2.59
N LEU A 71 -8.82 2.47 -2.41
CA LEU A 71 -7.75 2.94 -3.27
C LEU A 71 -6.55 1.98 -3.25
N ALA A 72 -6.12 1.53 -2.08
CA ALA A 72 -5.03 0.56 -1.96
C ALA A 72 -5.36 -0.76 -2.66
N ILE A 73 -6.57 -1.29 -2.49
CA ILE A 73 -7.04 -2.50 -3.19
C ILE A 73 -7.01 -2.31 -4.71
N GLY A 74 -7.51 -1.17 -5.20
CA GLY A 74 -7.47 -0.83 -6.63
C GLY A 74 -6.03 -0.81 -7.17
N LEU A 75 -5.10 -0.21 -6.42
CA LEU A 75 -3.68 -0.20 -6.79
C LEU A 75 -3.08 -1.61 -6.77
N PHE A 76 -3.39 -2.47 -5.79
CA PHE A 76 -2.94 -3.85 -5.80
C PHE A 76 -3.44 -4.61 -7.04
N MET A 77 -4.71 -4.44 -7.41
CA MET A 77 -5.28 -5.06 -8.62
C MET A 77 -4.58 -4.56 -9.89
N LEU A 78 -4.32 -3.25 -9.99
CA LEU A 78 -3.57 -2.66 -11.11
C LEU A 78 -2.14 -3.18 -11.17
N GLY A 79 -1.48 -3.34 -10.01
CA GLY A 79 -0.15 -3.94 -9.91
C GLY A 79 -0.14 -5.35 -10.49
N VAL A 80 -1.12 -6.19 -10.11
CA VAL A 80 -1.28 -7.55 -10.64
C VAL A 80 -1.55 -7.54 -12.14
N PHE A 81 -2.45 -6.66 -12.63
CA PHE A 81 -2.75 -6.55 -14.04
C PHE A 81 -1.52 -6.17 -14.88
N GLU A 82 -0.73 -5.19 -14.42
CA GLU A 82 0.51 -4.80 -15.10
C GLU A 82 1.58 -5.89 -15.00
N THR A 83 1.65 -6.67 -13.91
CA THR A 83 2.52 -7.86 -13.85
C THR A 83 2.12 -8.87 -14.93
N LYS A 84 0.82 -9.21 -15.03
CA LYS A 84 0.32 -10.17 -16.04
C LYS A 84 0.62 -9.70 -17.46
N LYS A 85 0.27 -8.45 -17.77
CA LYS A 85 0.53 -7.82 -19.08
C LYS A 85 2.00 -7.87 -19.50
N THR A 86 2.92 -7.84 -18.53
CA THR A 86 4.36 -7.87 -18.79
C THR A 86 4.93 -9.28 -18.95
N LEU A 87 4.28 -10.29 -18.34
CA LEU A 87 4.75 -11.67 -18.33
C LEU A 87 4.12 -12.53 -19.44
N GLU A 88 2.98 -12.12 -19.98
CA GLU A 88 2.34 -12.68 -21.19
C GLU A 88 2.93 -12.06 -22.47
#